data_AF-A0A180ETA5-F1
#
_entry.id   AF-A0A180ETA5-F1
#
_cell.length_a   1.000
_cell.length_b   1.000
_cell.length_c   1.000
_cell.angle_alpha   90.00
_cell.angle_beta   90.00
_cell.angle_gamma   90.00
#
_symmetry.space_group_name_H-M   'P 1'
#
loop_
_entity.id
_entity.type
_entity.pdbx_description
1 polymer ?
#
loop_
_entity_poly.entity_id
_entity_poly.type
_entity_poly.pdbx_seq_one_letter_code
_entity_poly.pdbx_strand_id
1 'polypeptide(L)' 'MNLGETEKGISYFEKAAKQADNEVVSPVYLKKAGIAYESLQQYKDAAKVYTAIKEKYYTSTEASDIEKYITRANELASK' A
#
# COMPACT_ATOMS: atom_id res chain seq x y z
N MET A 1 16.85 2.51 -6.93
CA MET A 1 16.31 1.40 -6.13
C MET A 1 16.57 0.12 -6.91
N ASN A 2 17.14 -0.91 -6.29
CA ASN A 2 17.32 -2.20 -6.96
C ASN A 2 15.97 -2.92 -6.97
N LEU A 3 15.45 -3.27 -8.16
CA LEU A 3 14.15 -3.92 -8.37
C LEU A 3 13.93 -5.11 -7.40
N GLY A 4 14.91 -6.01 -7.31
CA GLY A 4 14.81 -7.20 -6.46
C GLY A 4 14.83 -6.93 -4.95
N GLU A 5 15.32 -5.76 -4.50
CA GLU A 5 15.22 -5.36 -3.09
C GLU A 5 13.82 -4.79 -2.79
N THR A 6 13.26 -4.05 -3.74
CA THR A 6 11.91 -3.49 -3.62
C THR A 6 10.84 -4.59 -3.61
N GLU A 7 10.93 -5.60 -4.47
CA GLU A 7 9.99 -6.74 -4.49
C GLU A 7 10.01 -7.55 -3.18
N LYS A 8 11.21 -7.77 -2.62
CA LYS A 8 11.36 -8.39 -1.29
C LYS A 8 10.74 -7.51 -0.20
N GLY A 9 10.93 -6.19 -0.29
CA GLY A 9 10.32 -5.21 0.60
C GLY A 9 8.80 -5.28 0.57
N ILE A 10 8.19 -5.31 -0.62
CA ILE A 10 6.74 -5.47 -0.81
C ILE A 10 6.25 -6.74 -0.10
N SER A 11 6.87 -7.88 -0.40
CA SER A 11 6.50 -9.17 0.19
C SER A 11 6.62 -9.17 1.72
N TYR A 12 7.64 -8.48 2.25
CA TYR A 12 7.83 -8.32 3.68
C TYR A 12 6.73 -7.47 4.30
N PHE A 13 6.39 -6.33 3.70
CA PHE A 13 5.36 -5.43 4.20
C PHE A 13 3.97 -6.07 4.18
N GLU A 14 3.61 -6.77 3.10
CA GLU A 14 2.31 -7.48 3.03
C GLU A 14 2.21 -8.59 4.09
N LYS A 15 3.29 -9.35 4.30
CA LYS A 15 3.35 -10.36 5.36
C LYS A 15 3.24 -9.73 6.74
N ALA A 16 3.95 -8.63 7.00
CA ALA A 16 3.90 -7.91 8.26
C ALA A 16 2.50 -7.35 8.54
N ALA A 17 1.84 -6.78 7.52
CA ALA A 17 0.46 -6.32 7.63
C ALA A 17 -0.50 -7.46 8.00
N LYS A 18 -0.36 -8.61 7.34
CA LYS A 18 -1.17 -9.80 7.60
C LYS A 18 -0.90 -10.41 8.97
N GLN A 19 0.36 -10.42 9.43
CA GLN A 19 0.72 -10.95 10.75
C GLN A 19 0.27 -10.04 11.89
N ALA A 20 0.31 -8.73 11.68
CA ALA A 20 -0.14 -7.78 12.67
C ALA A 20 -1.65 -7.84 12.91
N ASP A 21 -2.42 -8.01 11.82
CA ASP A 21 -3.88 -8.17 11.80
C ASP A 21 -4.64 -7.20 12.74
N ASN A 22 -4.29 -5.92 12.70
CA ASN A 22 -4.92 -4.91 13.54
C ASN A 22 -4.94 -3.51 12.90
N GLU A 23 -5.87 -2.67 13.37
CA GLU A 23 -6.16 -1.31 12.90
C GLU A 23 -5.00 -0.30 13.01
N VAL A 24 -3.94 -0.62 13.77
CA VAL A 24 -2.84 0.31 14.03
C VAL A 24 -1.63 -0.03 13.17
N VAL A 25 -1.28 -1.31 13.07
CA VAL A 25 -0.01 -1.74 12.48
C VAL A 25 -0.19 -2.23 11.05
N SER A 26 -1.29 -2.94 10.75
CA SER A 26 -1.56 -3.41 9.39
C SER A 26 -1.60 -2.28 8.35
N PRO A 27 -2.33 -1.16 8.56
CA PRO A 27 -2.41 -0.09 7.56
C PRO A 27 -1.06 0.62 7.33
N VAL A 28 -0.20 0.73 8.35
CA VAL A 28 1.15 1.29 8.23
C VAL A 28 1.98 0.48 7.22
N TYR A 29 1.98 -0.85 7.35
CA TYR A 29 2.73 -1.72 6.45
C TYR A 29 2.11 -1.77 5.05
N LEU A 30 0.79 -1.77 4.93
CA LEU A 30 0.13 -1.69 3.63
C LEU A 30 0.47 -0.38 2.89
N LYS A 31 0.56 0.75 3.61
CA LYS A 31 0.93 2.04 2.99
C LYS A 31 2.37 1.99 2.46
N LYS A 32 3.29 1.36 3.21
CA LYS A 32 4.68 1.11 2.76
C LYS A 32 4.72 0.19 1.54
N ALA A 33 3.92 -0.87 1.51
CA ALA A 33 3.79 -1.75 0.34
C ALA A 33 3.31 -0.97 -0.89
N GLY A 34 2.30 -0.11 -0.74
CA GLY A 34 1.79 0.72 -1.83
C GLY A 34 2.85 1.66 -2.41
N ILE A 35 3.62 2.34 -1.55
CA ILE A 35 4.71 3.22 -1.99
C ILE A 35 5.78 2.41 -2.75
N ALA A 36 6.10 1.20 -2.28
CA ALA A 36 7.06 0.34 -2.94
C ALA A 36 6.53 -0.14 -4.31
N TYR A 37 5.26 -0.54 -4.42
CA TYR A 37 4.61 -0.86 -5.69
C TYR A 37 4.67 0.31 -6.68
N GLU A 38 4.40 1.54 -6.23
CA GLU A 38 4.51 2.73 -7.09
C GLU A 38 5.94 2.97 -7.60
N SER A 39 6.95 2.70 -6.77
CA SER A 39 8.36 2.82 -7.20
C SER A 39 8.76 1.81 -8.28
N LEU A 40 8.01 0.72 -8.40
CA LEU A 40 8.14 -0.29 -9.46
C LEU A 40 7.16 -0.07 -10.62
N GLN A 41 6.44 1.05 -10.63
CA GLN A 41 5.38 1.35 -11.60
C GLN A 41 4.22 0.33 -11.59
N GLN A 42 4.10 -0.46 -10.53
CA GLN A 42 3.02 -1.44 -10.31
C GLN A 42 1.79 -0.73 -9.74
N TYR A 43 1.28 0.27 -10.46
CA TYR A 43 0.27 1.19 -9.95
C TYR A 43 -1.07 0.53 -9.62
N LYS A 44 -1.44 -0.54 -10.34
CA LYS A 44 -2.67 -1.31 -10.04
C LYS A 44 -2.58 -2.01 -8.69
N ASP A 45 -1.41 -2.53 -8.32
CA ASP A 45 -1.22 -3.21 -7.04
C ASP A 45 -1.07 -2.20 -5.89
N ALA A 46 -0.44 -1.04 -6.15
CA ALA A 46 -0.47 0.08 -5.23
C ALA A 46 -1.92 0.51 -4.90
N ALA A 47 -2.76 0.71 -5.92
CA ALA A 47 -4.16 1.07 -5.72
C ALA A 47 -4.91 0.03 -4.86
N LYS A 48 -4.69 -1.27 -5.09
CA LYS A 48 -5.33 -2.34 -4.30
C LYS A 48 -4.98 -2.26 -2.82
N VAL A 49 -3.70 -2.11 -2.47
CA VAL A 49 -3.31 -2.06 -1.05
C VAL A 49 -3.78 -0.77 -0.37
N TYR A 50 -3.82 0.35 -1.08
CA TYR A 50 -4.40 1.59 -0.57
C TYR A 50 -5.91 1.49 -0.37
N THR A 51 -6.63 0.86 -1.30
CA THR A 51 -8.07 0.58 -1.15
C THR A 51 -8.32 -0.34 0.05
N ALA A 52 -7.47 -1.34 0.29
CA ALA A 52 -7.59 -2.18 1.48
C ALA A 52 -7.45 -1.36 2.79
N ILE A 53 -6.58 -0.35 2.84
CA ILE A 53 -6.50 0.59 3.98
C ILE A 53 -7.81 1.36 4.15
N LYS A 54 -8.35 1.91 3.07
CA LYS A 54 -9.61 2.65 3.10
C LYS A 54 -10.79 1.80 3.59
N GLU A 55 -10.89 0.56 3.12
CA GLU A 55 -12.06 -0.28 3.37
C GLU A 55 -11.97 -1.06 4.68
N LYS A 56 -10.81 -1.65 4.97
CA LYS A 56 -10.65 -2.55 6.13
C LYS A 56 -10.15 -1.82 7.36
N TYR A 57 -9.35 -0.76 7.18
CA TYR A 57 -8.69 -0.05 8.27
C TYR A 57 -9.15 1.41 8.33
N TYR A 58 -10.44 1.65 8.08
CA TYR A 58 -11.02 2.98 7.92
C TYR A 58 -10.90 3.88 9.16
N THR A 59 -10.65 3.30 10.33
CA THR A 59 -10.43 4.05 11.59
C THR A 59 -8.96 4.41 11.83
N SER A 60 -8.05 3.89 11.01
CA SER A 60 -6.62 4.14 11.14
C SER A 60 -6.23 5.57 10.77
N THR A 61 -5.06 6.00 11.25
CA THR A 61 -4.52 7.31 10.86
C THR A 61 -4.19 7.35 9.37
N GLU A 62 -3.71 6.23 8.82
CA GLU A 62 -3.37 6.08 7.41
C GLU A 62 -4.58 6.21 6.49
N ALA A 63 -5.77 5.79 6.91
CA ALA A 63 -6.99 5.91 6.12
C ALA A 63 -7.41 7.38 5.89
N SER A 64 -7.01 8.29 6.77
CA SER A 64 -7.42 9.71 6.71
C SER A 64 -6.92 10.43 5.45
N ASP A 65 -5.75 10.06 4.92
CA ASP A 65 -5.17 10.65 3.72
C ASP A 65 -5.08 9.68 2.53
N ILE A 66 -5.56 8.44 2.69
CA ILE A 66 -5.30 7.37 1.73
C ILE A 66 -5.96 7.59 0.36
N GLU A 67 -7.08 8.30 0.30
CA GLU A 67 -7.78 8.59 -0.95
C GLU A 67 -6.87 9.29 -1.98
N LYS A 68 -5.98 10.16 -1.50
CA LYS A 68 -5.02 10.86 -2.36
C LYS A 68 -4.07 9.89 -3.06
N TYR A 69 -3.67 8.83 -2.37
CA TYR A 69 -2.80 7.79 -2.90
C TYR A 69 -3.55 6.88 -3.88
N ILE A 70 -4.80 6.53 -3.56
CA ILE A 70 -5.68 5.76 -4.46
C ILE A 70 -5.86 6.51 -5.79
N THR A 71 -6.24 7.79 -5.72
CA THR A 71 -6.43 8.62 -6.93
C THR A 71 -5.15 8.71 -7.75
N ARG A 72 -4.01 9.02 -7.13
CA ARG A 72 -2.71 9.09 -7.82
C ARG A 72 -2.36 7.76 -8.50
N ALA A 73 -2.50 6.64 -7.79
CA ALA A 73 -2.17 5.32 -8.33
C ALA A 73 -3.09 4.96 -9.52
N ASN A 74 -4.38 5.26 -9.44
CA ASN A 74 -5.33 5.00 -10.53
C ASN A 74 -5.06 5.88 -11.76
N GLU A 75 -4.72 7.15 -11.57
CA GLU A 75 -4.32 8.04 -12.67
C GLU A 75 -3.06 7.54 -13.37
N LEU A 76 -2.05 7.10 -12.60
CA LEU A 76 -0.82 6.54 -13.16
C LEU A 76 -1.03 5.18 -13.82
N ALA A 77 -1.95 4.35 -13.32
CA ALA A 77 -2.31 3.07 -13.92
C ALA A 77 -3.07 3.18 -15.24
N SER A 78 -3.64 4.37 -15.51
CA SER A 78 -4.43 4.66 -16.72
C SER A 78 -3.62 5.35 -17.81
N LYS A 79 -2.35 5.68 -17.54
CA LYS A 79 -1.38 6.20 -18.51
C LYS A 79 -0.62 5.06 -19.17
#